data_AF-A0A0L8FZJ6-F1
#
_entry.id   AF-A0A0L8FZJ6-F1
#
_cell.length_a   1.000
_cell.length_b   1.000
_cell.length_c   1.000
_cell.angle_alpha   90.00
_cell.angle_beta   90.00
_cell.angle_gamma   90.00
#
_symmetry.space_group_name_H-M   'P 1'
#
loop_
_entity.id
_entity.type
_entity.pdbx_description
1 polymer ?
#
loop_
_entity_poly.entity_id
_entity_poly.type
_entity_poly.pdbx_seq_one_letter_code
_entity_poly.pdbx_strand_id
1 'polypeptide(L)'
;MAVLSVYIINKAGGLIYQFDQNSNRPEIEKTFGYPLDIILKVHDDKVVVSFGERDGVKVGHTVLSINGITAEGRYLKDGRDILELLACEENYPINIKFGRPKLTTNERIMLASMFHSLYTISCQLSPEPRSSGIDLIETDTFKLHCFQSMTGLKFLALTDLRQIGVEQLLRKMYEVYSDYALKNPFYSLDMPIRCNLFETNLQACIEQSERAGMGM
;
A
#
# COMPACT_ATOMS: atom_id res chain seq x y z
N MET A 1 -5.91 0.46 16.16
CA MET A 1 -4.46 0.47 16.49
C MET A 1 -3.89 -0.77 15.85
N ALA A 2 -3.48 -0.62 14.59
CA ALA A 2 -3.06 -1.74 13.78
C ALA A 2 -1.90 -1.29 12.89
N VAL A 3 -0.96 -2.20 12.67
CA VAL A 3 0.07 -2.08 11.65
C VAL A 3 -0.54 -2.62 10.36
N LEU A 4 -0.80 -1.73 9.41
CA LEU A 4 -1.49 -2.07 8.16
C LEU A 4 -0.59 -2.89 7.24
N SER A 5 0.65 -2.44 7.05
CA SER A 5 1.62 -3.13 6.23
C SER A 5 3.04 -2.74 6.57
N VAL A 6 3.97 -3.60 6.16
CA VAL A 6 5.39 -3.49 6.43
C VAL A 6 6.15 -3.77 5.14
N TYR A 7 7.14 -2.93 4.84
CA TYR A 7 8.01 -3.09 3.68
C TYR A 7 9.48 -2.97 4.10
N ILE A 8 10.35 -3.77 3.48
CA ILE A 8 11.79 -3.66 3.64
C ILE A 8 12.40 -3.43 2.26
N ILE A 9 13.12 -2.33 2.13
CA ILE A 9 13.73 -1.87 0.88
C ILE A 9 15.25 -1.90 1.06
N ASN A 10 15.95 -2.43 0.05
CA ASN A 10 17.41 -2.43 0.03
C ASN A 10 17.98 -1.02 -0.23
N LYS A 11 19.31 -0.92 -0.17
CA LYS A 11 20.03 0.33 -0.45
C LYS A 11 19.78 0.86 -1.88
N ALA A 12 19.50 -0.01 -2.84
CA ALA A 12 19.25 0.34 -4.24
C ALA A 12 17.78 0.71 -4.54
N GLY A 13 16.88 0.66 -3.55
CA GLY A 13 15.45 0.93 -3.75
C GLY A 13 14.61 -0.30 -4.15
N GLY A 14 15.22 -1.48 -4.22
CA GLY A 14 14.55 -2.76 -4.46
C GLY A 14 13.82 -3.27 -3.23
N LEU A 15 12.60 -3.77 -3.43
CA LEU A 15 11.78 -4.38 -2.40
C LEU A 15 12.28 -5.81 -2.10
N ILE A 16 12.75 -6.05 -0.87
CA ILE A 16 13.29 -7.36 -0.45
C ILE A 16 12.36 -8.12 0.49
N TYR A 17 11.41 -7.43 1.13
CA TYR A 17 10.37 -8.07 1.91
C TYR A 17 9.13 -7.19 1.99
N GLN A 18 7.96 -7.82 2.03
CA GLN A 18 6.67 -7.16 2.20
C GLN A 18 5.76 -8.04 3.05
N PHE A 19 4.95 -7.40 3.89
CA PHE A 19 3.90 -8.05 4.63
C PHE A 19 2.72 -7.08 4.76
N ASP A 20 1.55 -7.51 4.31
CA ASP A 20 0.32 -6.73 4.45
C ASP A 20 -0.57 -7.47 5.45
N GLN A 21 -0.97 -6.83 6.55
CA GLN A 21 -2.11 -7.33 7.31
C GLN A 21 -3.36 -7.09 6.47
N ASN A 22 -4.24 -8.09 6.40
CA ASN A 22 -5.44 -8.04 5.56
C ASN A 22 -6.44 -7.02 6.14
N SER A 23 -6.19 -5.73 5.90
CA SER A 23 -7.07 -4.64 6.27
C SER A 23 -8.32 -4.75 5.42
N ASN A 24 -9.48 -4.91 6.06
CA ASN A 24 -10.77 -4.87 5.41
C ASN A 24 -10.86 -3.57 4.59
N ARG A 25 -10.85 -3.67 3.25
CA ARG A 25 -10.86 -2.49 2.39
C ARG A 25 -12.30 -2.06 2.21
N PRO A 26 -12.66 -0.79 2.48
CA PRO A 26 -14.03 -0.35 2.30
C PRO A 26 -14.41 -0.46 0.82
N GLU A 27 -15.44 -1.27 0.57
CA GLU A 27 -16.08 -1.41 -0.73
C GLU A 27 -17.40 -0.65 -0.68
N ILE A 28 -17.72 0.07 -1.74
CA ILE A 28 -18.88 0.94 -1.80
C ILE A 28 -19.67 0.55 -3.03
N GLU A 29 -20.90 0.10 -2.81
CA GLU A 29 -21.79 -0.32 -3.87
C GLU A 29 -22.95 0.67 -3.97
N LYS A 30 -23.16 1.22 -5.17
CA LYS A 30 -24.16 2.26 -5.42
C LYS A 30 -24.78 2.11 -6.79
N THR A 31 -26.05 2.47 -6.89
CA THR A 31 -26.80 2.53 -8.14
C THR A 31 -26.76 3.95 -8.70
N PHE A 32 -26.42 4.08 -9.98
CA PHE A 32 -26.30 5.35 -10.69
C PHE A 32 -27.35 5.44 -11.80
N GLY A 33 -27.81 6.67 -12.07
CA GLY A 33 -28.59 7.04 -13.25
C GLY A 33 -27.68 7.62 -14.35
N TYR A 34 -28.26 7.91 -15.51
CA TYR A 34 -27.56 8.55 -16.62
C TYR A 34 -27.79 10.07 -16.59
N PRO A 35 -26.76 10.90 -16.87
CA PRO A 35 -25.36 10.54 -17.00
C PRO A 35 -24.72 10.25 -15.63
N LEU A 36 -23.55 9.60 -15.64
CA LEU A 36 -22.75 9.43 -14.43
C LEU A 36 -22.29 10.78 -13.87
N ASP A 37 -22.51 10.98 -12.57
CA ASP A 37 -22.04 12.18 -11.84
C ASP A 37 -20.52 12.17 -11.57
N ILE A 38 -19.84 11.05 -11.86
CA ILE A 38 -18.42 10.84 -11.63
C ILE A 38 -17.70 10.52 -12.94
N ILE A 39 -16.45 10.97 -13.07
CA ILE A 39 -15.64 10.79 -14.27
C ILE A 39 -14.68 9.63 -14.06
N LEU A 40 -14.85 8.57 -14.83
CA LEU A 40 -13.97 7.41 -14.83
C LEU A 40 -12.94 7.50 -15.97
N LYS A 41 -11.72 7.03 -15.70
CA LYS A 41 -10.64 6.91 -16.70
C LYS A 41 -9.91 5.58 -16.54
N VAL A 42 -9.27 5.12 -17.61
CA VAL A 42 -8.37 3.96 -17.55
C VAL A 42 -7.01 4.40 -17.03
N HIS A 43 -6.52 3.74 -15.98
CA HIS A 43 -5.17 3.89 -15.43
C HIS A 43 -4.61 2.50 -15.12
N ASP A 44 -3.43 2.17 -15.64
CA ASP A 44 -2.79 0.84 -15.50
C ASP A 44 -3.77 -0.32 -15.77
N ASP A 45 -4.46 -0.24 -16.91
CA ASP A 45 -5.46 -1.21 -17.34
C ASP A 45 -6.65 -1.38 -16.39
N LYS A 46 -6.89 -0.45 -15.45
CA LYS A 46 -8.02 -0.47 -14.52
C LYS A 46 -8.89 0.76 -14.70
N VAL A 47 -10.21 0.64 -14.55
CA VAL A 47 -11.11 1.79 -14.58
C VAL A 47 -11.18 2.45 -13.20
N VAL A 48 -10.62 3.66 -13.11
CA VAL A 48 -10.49 4.42 -11.86
C VAL A 48 -11.30 5.70 -11.90
N VAL A 49 -11.80 6.10 -10.72
CA VAL A 49 -12.45 7.39 -10.50
C VAL A 49 -11.38 8.48 -10.60
N SER A 50 -11.48 9.29 -11.66
CA SER A 50 -10.54 10.40 -11.93
C SER A 50 -11.03 11.73 -11.37
N PHE A 51 -12.35 11.92 -11.28
CA PHE A 51 -12.96 13.14 -10.76
C PHE A 51 -14.37 12.87 -10.25
N GLY A 52 -14.78 13.65 -9.23
CA GLY A 52 -16.07 13.53 -8.56
C GLY A 52 -15.99 12.63 -7.33
N GLU A 53 -16.33 13.18 -6.17
CA GLU A 53 -16.45 12.44 -4.91
C GLU A 53 -17.89 12.53 -4.40
N ARG A 54 -18.55 11.38 -4.25
CA ARG A 54 -19.96 11.33 -3.86
C ARG A 54 -20.26 10.02 -3.14
N ASP A 55 -21.09 10.08 -2.10
CA ASP A 55 -21.62 8.90 -1.40
C ASP A 55 -20.53 7.90 -0.94
N GLY A 56 -19.35 8.44 -0.58
CA GLY A 56 -18.17 7.69 -0.14
C GLY A 56 -17.22 7.25 -1.25
N VAL A 57 -17.62 7.35 -2.53
CA VAL A 57 -16.72 7.13 -3.66
C VAL A 57 -15.70 8.28 -3.70
N LYS A 58 -14.41 7.93 -3.63
CA LYS A 58 -13.30 8.89 -3.66
C LYS A 58 -12.49 8.76 -4.93
N VAL A 59 -11.75 9.81 -5.29
CA VAL A 59 -10.77 9.75 -6.39
C VAL A 59 -9.76 8.64 -6.13
N GLY A 60 -9.43 7.87 -7.18
CA GLY A 60 -8.55 6.71 -7.12
C GLY A 60 -9.23 5.40 -6.72
N HIS A 61 -10.53 5.39 -6.39
CA HIS A 61 -11.27 4.13 -6.33
C HIS A 61 -11.36 3.49 -7.72
N THR A 62 -11.25 2.17 -7.77
CA THR A 62 -11.39 1.37 -8.99
C THR A 62 -12.76 0.71 -9.03
N VAL A 63 -13.32 0.56 -10.22
CA VAL A 63 -14.50 -0.26 -10.44
C VAL A 63 -14.14 -1.73 -10.19
N LEU A 64 -14.80 -2.35 -9.21
CA LEU A 64 -14.63 -3.76 -8.85
C LEU A 64 -15.67 -4.65 -9.53
N SER A 65 -16.89 -4.16 -9.68
CA SER A 65 -17.96 -4.87 -10.39
C SER A 65 -19.06 -3.92 -10.86
N ILE A 66 -19.77 -4.31 -11.91
CA ILE A 66 -20.98 -3.63 -12.40
C ILE A 66 -22.11 -4.65 -12.48
N ASN A 67 -23.26 -4.37 -11.87
CA ASN A 67 -24.44 -5.24 -11.77
C ASN A 67 -24.09 -6.67 -11.29
N GLY A 68 -23.16 -6.77 -10.35
CA GLY A 68 -22.65 -8.05 -9.82
C GLY A 68 -21.60 -8.75 -10.68
N ILE A 69 -21.31 -8.26 -11.89
CA ILE A 69 -20.28 -8.81 -12.78
C ILE A 69 -18.93 -8.19 -12.43
N THR A 70 -17.95 -9.01 -12.06
CA THR A 70 -16.62 -8.55 -11.67
C THR A 70 -15.88 -7.89 -12.83
N ALA A 71 -15.16 -6.82 -12.53
CA ALA A 71 -14.22 -6.17 -13.44
C ALA A 71 -12.87 -6.90 -13.44
N GLU A 72 -12.33 -7.15 -14.63
CA GLU A 72 -10.97 -7.63 -14.90
C GLU A 72 -10.24 -6.57 -15.72
N GLY A 73 -9.65 -5.61 -15.00
CA GLY A 73 -8.98 -4.48 -15.61
C GLY A 73 -9.98 -3.49 -16.25
N ARG A 74 -9.86 -3.29 -17.57
CA ARG A 74 -10.74 -2.42 -18.37
C ARG A 74 -12.07 -3.09 -18.74
N TYR A 75 -12.10 -4.42 -18.71
CA TYR A 75 -13.23 -5.22 -19.17
C TYR A 75 -13.98 -5.84 -17.99
N LEU A 76 -15.24 -6.19 -18.20
CA LEU A 76 -15.98 -7.09 -17.32
C LEU A 76 -15.65 -8.55 -17.67
N LYS A 77 -15.92 -9.47 -16.74
CA LYS A 77 -15.76 -10.92 -16.97
C LYS A 77 -16.51 -11.49 -18.18
N ASP A 78 -17.52 -10.78 -18.66
CA ASP A 78 -18.28 -11.13 -19.86
C ASP A 78 -17.68 -10.56 -21.16
N GLY A 79 -16.53 -9.87 -21.07
CA GLY A 79 -15.81 -9.30 -22.20
C GLY A 79 -16.26 -7.89 -22.61
N ARG A 80 -17.27 -7.32 -21.96
CA ARG A 80 -17.72 -5.94 -22.27
C ARG A 80 -16.74 -4.90 -21.74
N ASP A 81 -16.47 -3.87 -22.53
CA ASP A 81 -15.69 -2.72 -22.08
C ASP A 81 -16.51 -1.90 -21.08
N ILE A 82 -15.91 -1.61 -19.93
CA ILE A 82 -16.59 -0.87 -18.86
C ILE A 82 -16.97 0.54 -19.33
N LEU A 83 -16.08 1.29 -19.98
CA LEU A 83 -16.38 2.67 -20.37
C LEU A 83 -17.43 2.73 -21.48
N GLU A 84 -17.42 1.78 -22.41
CA GLU A 84 -18.47 1.69 -23.45
C GLU A 84 -19.83 1.36 -22.84
N LEU A 85 -19.88 0.42 -21.89
CA LEU A 85 -21.12 0.06 -21.19
C LEU A 85 -21.71 1.26 -20.47
N LEU A 86 -20.88 2.06 -19.80
CA LEU A 86 -21.29 3.24 -19.05
C LEU A 86 -21.70 4.42 -19.95
N ALA A 87 -21.29 4.44 -21.22
CA ALA A 87 -21.65 5.48 -22.17
C ALA A 87 -23.08 5.34 -22.71
N CYS A 88 -23.63 4.12 -22.75
CA CYS A 88 -24.97 3.85 -23.27
C CYS A 88 -26.06 4.08 -22.20
N GLU A 89 -26.98 5.01 -22.45
CA GLU A 89 -28.11 5.33 -21.57
C GLU A 89 -29.04 4.12 -21.32
N GLU A 90 -29.21 3.24 -22.31
CA GLU A 90 -30.05 2.04 -22.22
C GLU A 90 -29.63 1.04 -21.12
N ASN A 91 -28.37 1.10 -20.67
CA ASN A 91 -27.86 0.21 -19.64
C ASN A 91 -28.24 0.66 -18.22
N TYR A 92 -28.77 1.87 -18.06
CA TYR A 92 -29.12 2.45 -16.76
C TYR A 92 -30.54 2.03 -16.33
N PRO A 93 -30.79 1.85 -15.02
CA PRO A 93 -29.89 2.09 -13.89
C PRO A 93 -28.82 1.00 -13.73
N ILE A 94 -27.59 1.43 -13.42
CA ILE A 94 -26.45 0.53 -13.19
C ILE A 94 -26.02 0.55 -11.74
N ASN A 95 -25.78 -0.61 -11.16
CA ASN A 95 -25.12 -0.76 -9.88
C ASN A 95 -23.61 -0.89 -10.12
N ILE A 96 -22.81 -0.02 -9.51
CA ILE A 96 -21.35 -0.06 -9.57
C ILE A 96 -20.80 -0.23 -8.17
N LYS A 97 -19.89 -1.19 -8.03
CA LYS A 97 -19.11 -1.42 -6.82
C LYS A 97 -17.72 -0.83 -7.00
N PHE A 98 -17.36 0.08 -6.12
CA PHE A 98 -16.06 0.74 -6.06
C PHE A 98 -15.24 0.24 -4.87
N GLY A 99 -13.93 0.26 -5.01
CA GLY A 99 -13.02 0.04 -3.89
C GLY A 99 -11.56 0.24 -4.29
N ARG A 100 -10.64 0.04 -3.35
CA ARG A 100 -9.20 0.11 -3.63
C ARG A 100 -8.67 -1.30 -3.96
N PRO A 101 -8.22 -1.56 -5.20
CA PRO A 101 -7.77 -2.88 -5.60
C PRO A 101 -6.50 -3.26 -4.85
N LYS A 102 -6.32 -4.56 -4.56
CA LYS A 102 -5.08 -5.06 -3.96
C LYS A 102 -3.91 -4.70 -4.88
N LEU A 103 -2.82 -4.23 -4.27
CA LEU A 103 -1.61 -3.96 -5.02
C LEU A 103 -1.07 -5.29 -5.57
N THR A 104 -0.64 -5.28 -6.81
CA THR A 104 0.13 -6.39 -7.41
C THR A 104 1.56 -6.36 -6.88
N THR A 105 2.30 -7.45 -7.07
CA THR A 105 3.72 -7.50 -6.70
C THR A 105 4.54 -6.42 -7.42
N ASN A 106 4.28 -6.21 -8.71
CA ASN A 106 4.97 -5.21 -9.52
C ASN A 106 4.66 -3.78 -9.05
N GLU A 107 3.40 -3.48 -8.75
CA GLU A 107 3.01 -2.17 -8.20
C GLU A 107 3.72 -1.90 -6.86
N ARG A 108 3.87 -2.91 -5.99
CA ARG A 108 4.62 -2.76 -4.73
C ARG A 108 6.10 -2.49 -4.96
N ILE A 109 6.74 -3.19 -5.90
CA ILE A 109 8.15 -2.96 -6.26
C ILE A 109 8.35 -1.53 -6.79
N MET A 110 7.44 -1.08 -7.66
CA MET A 110 7.44 0.28 -8.19
C MET A 110 7.30 1.32 -7.06
N LEU A 111 6.32 1.15 -6.17
CA LEU A 111 6.10 2.05 -5.03
C LEU A 111 7.30 2.10 -4.07
N ALA A 112 7.94 0.96 -3.81
CA ALA A 112 9.18 0.92 -3.02
C ALA A 112 10.31 1.74 -3.67
N SER A 113 10.46 1.62 -5.00
CA SER A 113 11.48 2.33 -5.77
C SER A 113 11.21 3.84 -5.82
N MET A 114 9.93 4.22 -5.94
CA MET A 114 9.48 5.61 -5.84
C MET A 114 9.74 6.19 -4.45
N PHE A 115 9.42 5.46 -3.39
CA PHE A 115 9.70 5.89 -2.02
C PHE A 115 11.20 6.11 -1.80
N HIS A 116 12.06 5.21 -2.31
CA HIS A 116 13.51 5.39 -2.23
C HIS A 116 13.97 6.70 -2.89
N SER A 117 13.40 7.01 -4.06
CA SER A 117 13.71 8.26 -4.77
C SER A 117 13.24 9.48 -3.99
N LEU A 118 12.00 9.45 -3.46
CA LEU A 118 11.45 10.51 -2.60
C LEU A 118 12.29 10.72 -1.33
N TYR A 119 12.73 9.64 -0.70
CA TYR A 119 13.61 9.70 0.46
C TYR A 119 14.91 10.44 0.12
N THR A 120 15.56 10.11 -0.99
CA THR A 120 16.80 10.77 -1.41
C THR A 120 16.59 12.24 -1.75
N ILE A 121 15.49 12.57 -2.43
CA ILE A 121 15.12 13.96 -2.75
C ILE A 121 14.92 14.77 -1.46
N SER A 122 14.25 14.19 -0.45
CA SER A 122 14.04 14.88 0.83
C SER A 122 15.36 15.23 1.54
N CYS A 123 16.38 14.37 1.45
CA CYS A 123 17.70 14.68 1.98
C CYS A 123 18.35 15.86 1.24
N GLN A 124 18.21 15.91 -0.09
CA GLN A 124 18.84 16.94 -0.93
C GLN A 124 18.15 18.30 -0.82
N LEU A 125 16.82 18.30 -0.67
CA LEU A 125 16.04 19.52 -0.54
C LEU A 125 16.01 20.07 0.89
N SER A 126 16.55 19.34 1.86
CA SER A 126 16.46 19.75 3.25
C SER A 126 17.29 21.02 3.49
N PRO A 127 16.70 22.06 4.13
CA PRO A 127 17.43 23.27 4.48
C PRO A 127 18.37 23.07 5.68
N GLU A 128 18.19 21.99 6.45
CA GLU A 128 18.93 21.74 7.68
C GLU A 128 20.14 20.81 7.45
N PRO A 129 21.35 21.18 7.92
CA PRO A 129 22.59 20.45 7.62
C PRO A 129 22.68 19.05 8.25
N ARG A 130 21.76 18.69 9.15
CA ARG A 130 21.70 17.37 9.81
C ARG A 130 20.41 16.62 9.52
N SER A 131 19.73 16.94 8.43
CA SER A 131 18.51 16.24 8.06
C SER A 131 18.81 14.83 7.56
N SER A 132 18.18 13.84 8.18
CA SER A 132 17.90 12.54 7.56
C SER A 132 16.84 12.72 6.46
N GLY A 133 16.61 11.67 5.67
CA GLY A 133 15.53 11.67 4.70
C GLY A 133 14.16 11.58 5.37
N ILE A 134 13.18 11.05 4.64
CA ILE A 134 11.81 10.91 5.15
C ILE A 134 11.77 9.89 6.31
N ASP A 135 11.50 10.37 7.52
CA ASP A 135 11.27 9.53 8.70
C ASP A 135 9.77 9.25 8.95
N LEU A 136 8.89 10.19 8.59
CA LEU A 136 7.43 10.06 8.73
C LEU A 136 6.69 10.76 7.57
N ILE A 137 5.74 10.06 6.96
CA ILE A 137 4.70 10.64 6.10
C ILE A 137 3.36 10.44 6.78
N GLU A 138 2.66 11.52 7.08
CA GLU A 138 1.33 11.50 7.69
C GLU A 138 0.27 11.87 6.65
N THR A 139 -0.81 11.09 6.62
CA THR A 139 -2.01 11.36 5.80
C THR A 139 -3.23 11.47 6.71
N ASP A 140 -4.41 11.68 6.13
CA ASP A 140 -5.69 11.67 6.84
C ASP A 140 -6.13 10.28 7.30
N THR A 141 -5.51 9.21 6.78
CA THR A 141 -5.96 7.82 6.96
C THR A 141 -4.90 6.91 7.55
N PHE A 142 -3.62 7.18 7.30
CA PHE A 142 -2.51 6.37 7.81
C PHE A 142 -1.23 7.20 8.00
N LYS A 143 -0.30 6.65 8.80
CA LYS A 143 1.07 7.12 8.95
C LYS A 143 2.03 6.09 8.36
N LEU A 144 2.96 6.54 7.52
CA LEU A 144 4.07 5.74 7.03
C LEU A 144 5.34 6.16 7.76
N HIS A 145 5.84 5.28 8.61
CA HIS A 145 7.08 5.46 9.34
C HIS A 145 8.22 4.79 8.58
N CYS A 146 9.39 5.44 8.57
CA CYS A 146 10.59 4.93 7.91
C CYS A 146 11.78 4.97 8.87
N PHE A 147 12.48 3.85 8.96
CA PHE A 147 13.76 3.74 9.66
C PHE A 147 14.83 3.27 8.69
N GLN A 148 15.91 4.05 8.57
CA GLN A 148 17.08 3.67 7.77
C GLN A 148 18.20 3.13 8.67
N SER A 149 18.73 1.94 8.35
CA SER A 149 19.91 1.39 9.00
C SER A 149 21.20 2.09 8.54
N MET A 150 22.29 1.90 9.28
CA MET A 150 23.62 2.39 8.91
C MET A 150 24.12 1.79 7.57
N THR A 151 23.65 0.60 7.22
CA THR A 151 23.98 -0.06 5.94
C THR A 151 23.11 0.42 4.77
N GLY A 152 22.11 1.27 5.01
CA GLY A 152 21.24 1.85 4.00
C GLY A 152 19.95 1.07 3.71
N LEU A 153 19.64 0.04 4.49
CA LEU A 153 18.35 -0.66 4.44
C LEU A 153 17.26 0.26 5.00
N LYS A 154 16.08 0.25 4.38
CA LYS A 154 14.93 1.03 4.85
C LYS A 154 13.82 0.10 5.30
N PHE A 155 13.37 0.27 6.52
CA PHE A 155 12.25 -0.43 7.12
C PHE A 155 11.07 0.53 7.17
N LEU A 156 9.99 0.17 6.49
CA LEU A 156 8.77 0.97 6.41
C LEU A 156 7.64 0.25 7.14
N ALA A 157 6.88 1.01 7.93
CA ALA A 157 5.66 0.53 8.55
C ALA A 157 4.53 1.52 8.28
N LEU A 158 3.46 1.04 7.64
CA LEU A 158 2.20 1.77 7.50
C LEU A 158 1.31 1.41 8.67
N THR A 159 0.78 2.43 9.33
CA THR A 159 0.02 2.27 10.57
C THR A 159 -1.18 3.21 10.59
N ASP A 160 -2.16 2.90 11.45
CA ASP A 160 -3.25 3.83 11.78
C ASP A 160 -2.69 5.09 12.49
N LEU A 161 -3.38 6.23 12.37
CA LEU A 161 -2.92 7.54 12.89
C LEU A 161 -2.65 7.56 14.40
N ARG A 162 -3.34 6.69 15.13
CA ARG A 162 -3.27 6.56 16.59
C ARG A 162 -2.23 5.55 17.06
N GLN A 163 -1.53 4.87 16.16
CA GLN A 163 -0.52 3.89 16.55
C GLN A 163 0.68 4.60 17.21
N ILE A 164 1.11 4.07 18.36
CA ILE A 164 2.27 4.55 19.11
C ILE A 164 3.32 3.44 19.15
N GLY A 165 4.58 3.78 19.39
CA GLY A 165 5.66 2.81 19.58
C GLY A 165 6.18 2.17 18.28
N VAL A 166 5.90 2.80 17.13
CA VAL A 166 6.30 2.28 15.81
C VAL A 166 7.82 2.31 15.64
N GLU A 167 8.52 3.28 16.23
CA GLU A 167 9.98 3.33 16.18
C GLU A 167 10.63 2.11 16.86
N GLN A 168 10.09 1.66 18.00
CA GLN A 168 10.58 0.45 18.68
C GLN A 168 10.30 -0.80 17.83
N LEU A 169 9.15 -0.85 17.16
CA LEU A 169 8.84 -1.91 16.20
C LEU A 169 9.90 -1.94 15.08
N LEU A 170 10.15 -0.80 14.42
CA LEU A 170 11.12 -0.72 13.31
C LEU A 170 12.53 -1.14 13.73
N ARG A 171 12.97 -0.77 14.95
CA ARG A 171 14.25 -1.22 15.51
C ARG A 171 14.28 -2.73 15.76
N LYS A 172 13.22 -3.30 16.34
CA LYS A 172 13.09 -4.76 16.50
C LYS A 172 13.11 -5.50 15.16
N MET A 173 12.46 -4.94 14.13
CA MET A 173 12.51 -5.54 12.79
C MET A 173 13.94 -5.57 12.23
N TYR A 174 14.76 -4.55 12.51
CA TYR A 174 16.16 -4.54 12.14
C TYR A 174 17.00 -5.59 12.91
N GLU A 175 16.70 -5.83 14.19
CA GLU A 175 17.31 -6.91 14.96
C GLU A 175 16.97 -8.29 14.36
N VAL A 176 15.69 -8.54 14.08
CA VAL A 176 15.22 -9.77 13.42
C VAL A 176 15.86 -9.94 12.04
N TYR A 177 15.96 -8.87 11.25
CA TYR A 177 16.67 -8.90 9.97
C TYR A 177 18.14 -9.29 10.15
N SER A 178 18.83 -8.70 11.14
CA SER A 178 20.24 -8.99 11.39
C SER A 178 20.46 -10.45 11.79
N ASP A 179 19.56 -11.02 12.59
CA ASP A 179 19.66 -12.41 13.03
C ASP A 179 19.40 -13.44 11.92
N TYR A 180 18.46 -13.19 11.02
CA TYR A 180 18.07 -14.20 10.04
C TYR A 180 18.62 -13.96 8.63
N ALA A 181 18.83 -12.70 8.23
CA ALA A 181 19.39 -12.37 6.93
C ALA A 181 20.92 -12.36 6.95
N LEU A 182 21.54 -11.70 7.94
CA LEU A 182 23.01 -11.56 7.98
C LEU A 182 23.74 -12.79 8.53
N LYS A 183 23.09 -13.61 9.36
CA LYS A 183 23.67 -14.89 9.80
C LYS A 183 23.56 -16.00 8.76
N ASN A 184 22.84 -15.77 7.65
CA ASN A 184 22.75 -16.72 6.56
C ASN A 184 23.87 -16.44 5.53
N PRO A 185 24.94 -17.27 5.48
CA PRO A 185 26.08 -17.02 4.61
C PRO A 185 25.77 -17.11 3.11
N PHE A 186 24.61 -17.66 2.74
CA PHE A 186 24.16 -17.78 1.35
C PHE A 186 23.18 -16.67 0.95
N TYR A 187 22.83 -15.77 1.88
CA TYR A 187 21.89 -14.69 1.58
C TYR A 187 22.58 -13.56 0.81
N SER A 188 22.02 -13.23 -0.36
CA SER A 188 22.42 -12.06 -1.14
C SER A 188 21.53 -10.88 -0.77
N LEU A 189 22.15 -9.74 -0.45
CA LEU A 189 21.45 -8.55 0.07
C LEU A 189 20.36 -7.99 -0.85
N ASP A 190 20.50 -8.20 -2.16
CA ASP A 190 19.57 -7.71 -3.18
C ASP A 190 18.45 -8.70 -3.52
N MET A 191 18.45 -9.88 -2.91
CA MET A 191 17.44 -10.90 -3.14
C MET A 191 16.32 -10.82 -2.08
N PRO A 192 15.08 -11.23 -2.42
CA PRO A 192 14.01 -11.27 -1.45
C PRO A 192 14.30 -12.21 -0.26
N ILE A 193 13.92 -11.79 0.94
CA ILE A 193 14.04 -12.62 2.16
C ILE A 193 12.98 -13.71 2.11
N ARG A 194 13.41 -14.97 2.01
CA ARG A 194 12.54 -16.16 2.00
C ARG A 194 12.71 -17.06 3.23
N CYS A 195 13.36 -16.53 4.27
CA CYS A 195 13.60 -17.30 5.48
C CYS A 195 12.31 -17.41 6.30
N ASN A 196 11.78 -18.62 6.49
CA ASN A 196 10.56 -18.84 7.27
C ASN A 196 10.71 -18.36 8.72
N LEU A 197 11.89 -18.54 9.34
CA LEU A 197 12.15 -18.07 10.70
C LEU A 197 12.09 -16.54 10.79
N PHE A 198 12.56 -15.83 9.76
CA PHE A 198 12.43 -14.39 9.69
C PHE A 198 10.95 -13.98 9.69
N GLU A 199 10.14 -14.61 8.83
CA GLU A 199 8.72 -14.31 8.71
C GLU A 199 7.95 -14.55 10.01
N THR A 200 8.16 -15.70 10.66
CA THR A 200 7.49 -16.03 11.93
C THR A 200 7.84 -15.04 13.05
N ASN A 201 9.12 -14.69 13.20
CA ASN A 201 9.54 -13.76 14.25
C ASN A 201 9.10 -12.32 13.97
N LEU A 202 9.08 -11.91 12.70
CA LEU A 202 8.59 -10.60 12.31
C LEU A 202 7.10 -10.45 12.60
N GLN A 203 6.29 -11.47 12.25
CA GLN A 203 4.87 -11.49 12.56
C GLN A 203 4.61 -11.41 14.07
N ALA A 204 5.35 -12.20 14.86
CA ALA A 204 5.27 -12.13 16.32
C ALA A 204 5.63 -10.73 16.86
N CYS A 205 6.63 -10.05 16.28
CA CYS A 205 7.00 -8.69 16.65
C CYS A 205 5.88 -7.68 16.33
N ILE A 206 5.23 -7.81 15.17
CA ILE A 206 4.10 -6.97 14.77
C ILE A 206 2.94 -7.18 15.73
N GLU A 207 2.53 -8.42 16.00
CA GLU A 207 1.45 -8.75 16.93
C GLU A 207 1.71 -8.20 18.35
N GLN A 208 2.95 -8.29 18.84
CA GLN A 208 3.33 -7.72 20.12
C GLN A 208 3.21 -6.19 20.14
N SER A 209 3.58 -5.52 19.05
CA SER A 209 3.47 -4.06 18.94
C SER A 209 2.03 -3.57 18.93
N GLU A 210 1.11 -4.36 18.38
CA GLU A 210 -0.33 -4.06 18.38
C GLU A 210 -0.91 -4.19 19.77
N ARG A 211 -0.55 -5.25 20.51
CA ARG A 211 -0.96 -5.43 21.91
C ARG A 211 -0.44 -4.32 22.82
N ALA A 212 0.81 -3.89 22.62
CA ALA A 212 1.39 -2.78 23.37
C ALA A 212 0.67 -1.44 23.09
N GLY A 213 0.21 -1.24 21.85
CA GLY A 213 -0.60 -0.07 21.49
C GLY A 213 -1.99 -0.06 22.13
N MET A 214 -2.62 -1.22 22.31
CA MET A 214 -3.96 -1.34 22.93
C MET A 214 -3.99 -1.12 24.45
N GLY A 215 -2.83 -1.12 25.12
CA GLY A 215 -2.71 -1.06 26.58
C GLY A 215 -2.55 0.33 27.19
N MET A 216 -2.68 1.40 26.41
CA MET A 216 -2.63 2.80 26.86
C MET A 216 -3.91 3.56 26.56
#